data_AF-A0A6G3Y102-F1
#
_entry.id   AF-A0A6G3Y102-F1
#
_cell.length_a   1.000
_cell.length_b   1.000
_cell.length_c   1.000
_cell.angle_alpha   90.00
_cell.angle_beta   90.00
_cell.angle_gamma   90.00
#
_symmetry.space_group_name_H-M   'P 1'
#
loop_
_entity.id
_entity.type
_entity.pdbx_description
1 polymer ?
#
loop_
_entity_poly.entity_id
_entity_poly.type
_entity_poly.pdbx_seq_one_letter_code
_entity_poly.pdbx_strand_id
1 'polypeptide(L)'
;PSVPELRELLDGTPAALAGLRTSLEAAGHHTMLRELDARSRQAGGPGDPAPALADRVALLDRPAFTGFFATGPDARPFSLRALGQHPLRVRVDLPERGHAEASRLLTRLLLAQFTAITAARTDTTLFACLVLDDATHAVTAETVRGIRRLRSVNAGAVLALRTVDDVP
;
A
#
# COMPACT_ATOMS: atom_id res chain seq x y z
N PRO A 1 -12.46 1.44 3.36
CA PRO A 1 -13.04 0.60 2.29
C PRO A 1 -12.31 -0.75 2.27
N SER A 2 -13.03 -1.82 1.95
CA SER A 2 -12.43 -3.12 1.62
C SER A 2 -11.69 -3.07 0.29
N VAL A 3 -10.91 -4.10 -0.05
CA VAL A 3 -10.20 -4.20 -1.34
C VAL A 3 -11.18 -4.19 -2.54
N PRO A 4 -12.29 -4.96 -2.54
CA PRO A 4 -13.30 -4.88 -3.59
C PRO A 4 -13.91 -3.49 -3.73
N GLU A 5 -14.30 -2.86 -2.62
CA GLU A 5 -14.85 -1.50 -2.63
C GLU A 5 -13.86 -0.48 -3.20
N LEU A 6 -12.58 -0.60 -2.84
CA LEU A 6 -11.52 0.26 -3.39
C LEU A 6 -11.37 0.06 -4.89
N ARG A 7 -11.45 -1.19 -5.38
CA ARG A 7 -11.43 -1.50 -6.80
C ARG A 7 -12.61 -0.85 -7.52
N GLU A 8 -13.83 -1.00 -7.01
CA GLU A 8 -15.03 -0.39 -7.59
C GLU A 8 -15.00 1.14 -7.62
N LEU A 9 -14.37 1.77 -6.63
CA LEU A 9 -14.13 3.21 -6.60
C LEU A 9 -13.11 3.65 -7.65
N LEU A 10 -12.04 2.87 -7.86
CA LEU A 10 -11.04 3.14 -8.90
C LEU A 10 -11.62 2.91 -10.30
N ASP A 11 -12.42 1.87 -10.48
CA ASP A 11 -13.19 1.59 -11.70
C ASP A 11 -14.25 2.67 -11.98
N GLY A 12 -14.55 3.54 -10.99
CA GLY A 12 -15.50 4.63 -11.13
C GLY A 12 -16.95 4.15 -11.26
N THR A 13 -17.28 3.00 -10.66
CA THR A 13 -18.64 2.46 -10.77
C THR A 13 -19.66 3.45 -10.19
N PRO A 14 -20.80 3.70 -10.87
CA PRO A 14 -21.77 4.71 -10.41
C PRO A 14 -22.27 4.46 -8.98
N ALA A 15 -22.47 3.19 -8.61
CA ALA A 15 -22.93 2.80 -7.28
C ALA A 15 -21.90 3.12 -6.19
N ALA A 16 -20.63 2.78 -6.39
CA ALA A 16 -19.58 3.04 -5.40
C ALA A 16 -19.34 4.55 -5.22
N LEU A 17 -19.32 5.31 -6.32
CA LEU A 17 -19.17 6.77 -6.27
C LEU A 17 -20.37 7.46 -5.59
N ALA A 18 -21.59 6.98 -5.85
CA ALA A 18 -22.79 7.48 -5.17
C ALA A 18 -22.73 7.19 -3.66
N GLY A 19 -22.37 5.97 -3.26
CA GLY A 19 -22.23 5.60 -1.85
C GLY A 19 -21.15 6.42 -1.13
N LEU A 20 -20.01 6.66 -1.78
CA LEU A 20 -18.96 7.54 -1.27
C LEU A 20 -19.46 8.99 -1.12
N ARG A 21 -20.17 9.52 -2.13
CA ARG A 21 -20.76 10.86 -2.08
C ARG A 21 -21.71 11.00 -0.90
N THR A 22 -22.67 10.09 -0.75
CA THR A 22 -23.63 10.09 0.37
C THR A 22 -22.91 10.05 1.72
N SER A 23 -21.85 9.24 1.84
CA SER A 23 -21.06 9.17 3.08
C SER A 23 -20.33 10.48 3.39
N LEU A 24 -19.78 11.14 2.37
CA LEU A 24 -19.10 12.44 2.51
C LEU A 24 -20.08 13.58 2.82
N GLU A 25 -21.28 13.56 2.23
CA GLU A 25 -22.36 14.50 2.54
C GLU A 25 -22.83 14.37 3.98
N ALA A 26 -23.10 13.14 4.43
CA ALA A 26 -23.51 12.87 5.82
C ALA A 26 -22.44 13.28 6.84
N ALA A 27 -21.16 13.16 6.49
CA ALA A 27 -20.04 13.58 7.32
C ALA A 27 -19.68 15.08 7.18
N GLY A 28 -20.37 15.83 6.32
CA GLY A 28 -20.11 17.27 6.09
C GLY A 28 -18.77 17.58 5.43
N HIS A 29 -18.16 16.63 4.73
CA HIS A 29 -16.84 16.77 4.10
C HIS A 29 -16.90 17.48 2.73
N HIS A 30 -17.36 18.73 2.72
CA HIS A 30 -17.58 19.51 1.49
C HIS A 30 -16.34 19.69 0.60
N THR A 31 -15.14 19.76 1.17
CA THR A 31 -13.90 19.80 0.38
C THR A 31 -13.69 18.49 -0.38
N MET A 32 -13.93 17.34 0.25
CA MET A 32 -13.77 16.03 -0.38
C MET A 32 -14.84 15.77 -1.45
N LEU A 33 -16.04 16.33 -1.30
CA LEU A 33 -17.06 16.31 -2.37
C LEU A 33 -16.58 17.03 -3.62
N ARG A 34 -15.93 18.19 -3.48
CA ARG A 34 -15.33 18.92 -4.61
C ARG A 34 -14.19 18.15 -5.26
N GLU A 35 -13.34 17.49 -4.47
CA GLU A 35 -12.30 16.60 -4.99
C GLU A 35 -12.90 15.41 -5.75
N LEU A 36 -13.99 14.82 -5.24
CA LEU A 36 -14.71 13.73 -5.91
C LEU A 36 -15.32 14.17 -7.25
N ASP A 37 -15.91 15.37 -7.31
CA ASP A 37 -16.42 15.97 -8.55
C ASP A 37 -15.29 16.26 -9.55
N ALA A 38 -14.16 16.79 -9.08
CA ALA A 38 -12.98 17.03 -9.91
C ALA A 38 -12.43 15.71 -10.48
N ARG A 39 -12.27 14.68 -9.64
CA ARG A 39 -11.82 13.35 -10.06
C ARG A 39 -12.79 12.74 -11.07
N SER A 40 -14.10 12.84 -10.86
CA SER A 40 -15.11 12.29 -11.77
C SER A 40 -15.01 12.90 -13.17
N ARG A 41 -14.71 14.21 -13.27
CA ARG A 41 -14.49 14.90 -14.56
C ARG A 41 -13.19 14.52 -15.25
N GLN A 42 -12.17 14.11 -14.50
CA GLN A 42 -10.88 13.68 -15.03
C GLN A 42 -10.88 12.20 -15.48
N ALA A 43 -11.90 11.43 -15.09
CA ALA A 43 -11.97 10.00 -15.37
C ALA A 43 -11.98 9.70 -16.86
N GLY A 44 -11.19 8.71 -17.26
CA GLY A 44 -11.06 8.29 -18.66
C GLY A 44 -10.26 9.24 -19.55
N GLY A 45 -9.66 10.31 -18.98
CA GLY A 45 -8.76 11.19 -19.69
C GLY A 45 -7.39 10.57 -19.97
N PRO A 46 -6.59 11.14 -20.90
CA PRO A 46 -5.21 10.73 -21.12
C PRO A 46 -4.38 10.86 -19.83
N GLY A 47 -3.75 9.76 -19.42
CA GLY A 47 -2.95 9.72 -18.19
C GLY A 47 -3.76 9.49 -16.91
N ASP A 48 -5.04 9.12 -16.99
CA ASP A 48 -5.81 8.67 -15.82
C ASP A 48 -5.11 7.45 -15.17
N PRO A 49 -4.63 7.55 -13.92
CA PRO A 49 -3.96 6.43 -13.27
C PRO A 49 -4.92 5.34 -12.78
N ALA A 50 -6.23 5.62 -12.72
CA ALA A 50 -7.16 4.72 -12.05
C ALA A 50 -7.34 3.35 -12.71
N PRO A 51 -7.41 3.20 -14.05
CA PRO A 51 -7.46 1.87 -14.65
C PRO A 51 -6.23 1.02 -14.27
N ALA A 52 -5.04 1.60 -14.36
CA ALA A 52 -3.81 0.92 -13.97
C ALA A 52 -3.79 0.58 -12.46
N LEU A 53 -4.32 1.44 -11.60
CA LEU A 53 -4.42 1.16 -10.17
C LEU A 53 -5.48 0.08 -9.89
N ALA A 54 -6.63 0.11 -10.57
CA ALA A 54 -7.69 -0.87 -10.43
C ALA A 54 -7.18 -2.27 -10.82
N ASP A 55 -6.45 -2.39 -11.93
CA ASP A 55 -5.82 -3.64 -12.36
C ASP A 55 -4.87 -4.19 -11.29
N ARG A 56 -4.07 -3.32 -10.64
CA ARG A 56 -3.17 -3.74 -9.56
C ARG A 56 -3.93 -4.15 -8.30
N VAL A 57 -4.98 -3.42 -7.93
CA VAL A 57 -5.83 -3.76 -6.77
C VAL A 57 -6.59 -5.06 -7.02
N ALA A 58 -6.99 -5.35 -8.26
CA ALA A 58 -7.65 -6.59 -8.65
C ALA A 58 -6.78 -7.85 -8.40
N LEU A 59 -5.45 -7.71 -8.36
CA LEU A 59 -4.56 -8.80 -7.97
C LEU A 59 -4.75 -9.21 -6.50
N LEU A 60 -5.21 -8.29 -5.65
CA LEU A 60 -5.49 -8.51 -4.23
C LEU A 60 -6.94 -8.90 -3.96
N ASP A 61 -7.85 -8.71 -4.92
CA ASP A 61 -9.27 -9.10 -4.86
C ASP A 61 -9.44 -10.58 -5.24
N ARG A 62 -8.76 -11.48 -4.51
CA ARG A 62 -8.82 -12.94 -4.72
C ARG A 62 -9.18 -13.64 -3.42
N PRO A 63 -9.83 -14.83 -3.47
CA PRO A 63 -10.17 -15.59 -2.27
C PRO A 63 -8.98 -15.88 -1.34
N ALA A 64 -7.78 -16.07 -1.92
CA ALA A 64 -6.54 -16.28 -1.17
C ALA A 64 -6.17 -15.11 -0.25
N PHE A 65 -6.67 -13.90 -0.52
CA PHE A 65 -6.33 -12.67 0.20
C PHE A 65 -7.47 -12.08 1.02
N THR A 66 -8.69 -12.65 0.96
CA THR A 66 -9.88 -12.09 1.62
C THR A 66 -9.67 -11.87 3.12
N GLY A 67 -9.00 -12.79 3.81
CA GLY A 67 -8.70 -12.65 5.24
C GLY A 67 -7.61 -11.63 5.56
N PHE A 68 -6.75 -11.28 4.61
CA PHE A 68 -5.58 -10.42 4.87
C PHE A 68 -5.96 -8.94 4.98
N PHE A 69 -7.01 -8.53 4.27
CA PHE A 69 -7.47 -7.14 4.17
C PHE A 69 -8.85 -6.93 4.78
N ALA A 70 -9.21 -7.74 5.79
CA ALA A 70 -10.49 -7.59 6.47
C ALA A 70 -10.61 -6.19 7.11
N THR A 71 -11.73 -5.51 6.85
CA THR A 71 -12.03 -4.16 7.36
C THR A 71 -13.25 -4.13 8.30
N GLY A 72 -13.83 -5.29 8.61
CA GLY A 72 -15.00 -5.42 9.48
C GLY A 72 -14.68 -5.15 10.97
N PRO A 73 -15.71 -5.06 11.83
CA PRO A 73 -15.56 -4.76 13.26
C PRO A 73 -14.67 -5.78 14.01
N ASP A 74 -14.66 -7.03 13.56
CA ASP A 74 -13.85 -8.09 14.16
C ASP A 74 -12.45 -8.20 13.55
N ALA A 75 -12.12 -7.38 12.54
CA ALA A 75 -10.80 -7.40 11.94
C ALA A 75 -9.72 -7.01 12.97
N ARG A 76 -8.55 -7.63 12.82
CA ARG A 76 -7.34 -7.32 13.61
C ARG A 76 -6.19 -7.02 12.65
N PRO A 77 -6.26 -5.92 11.87
CA PRO A 77 -5.25 -5.62 10.87
C PRO A 77 -3.92 -5.30 11.55
N PHE A 78 -2.84 -5.85 11.02
CA PHE A 78 -1.50 -5.41 11.38
C PHE A 78 -1.21 -4.05 10.75
N SER A 79 -0.72 -3.11 11.55
CA SER A 79 -0.24 -1.81 11.08
C SER A 79 1.26 -1.73 11.27
N LEU A 80 2.00 -1.45 10.20
CA LEU A 80 3.45 -1.22 10.26
C LEU A 80 3.83 -0.07 11.20
N ARG A 81 2.90 0.84 11.52
CA ARG A 81 3.13 1.91 12.50
C ARG A 81 3.37 1.37 13.92
N ALA A 82 2.89 0.17 14.22
CA ALA A 82 3.13 -0.49 15.51
C ALA A 82 4.62 -0.77 15.77
N LEU A 83 5.44 -0.87 14.72
CA LEU A 83 6.90 -1.02 14.85
C LEU A 83 7.58 0.19 15.50
N GLY A 84 6.95 1.36 15.45
CA GLY A 84 7.44 2.56 16.15
C GLY A 84 7.04 2.64 17.61
N GLN A 85 6.14 1.77 18.07
CA GLN A 85 5.54 1.81 19.42
C GLN A 85 5.96 0.62 20.28
N HIS A 86 6.24 -0.52 19.65
CA HIS A 86 6.50 -1.77 20.33
C HIS A 86 7.66 -2.53 19.69
N PRO A 87 8.52 -3.21 20.49
CA PRO A 87 9.56 -4.08 19.97
C PRO A 87 8.93 -5.37 19.43
N LEU A 88 8.55 -5.35 18.14
CA LEU A 88 7.88 -6.46 17.48
C LEU A 88 8.78 -7.09 16.42
N ARG A 89 8.67 -8.41 16.28
CA ARG A 89 9.15 -9.13 15.10
C ARG A 89 7.94 -9.61 14.31
N VAL A 90 7.83 -9.16 13.07
CA VAL A 90 6.74 -9.49 12.17
C VAL A 90 7.31 -10.26 10.98
N ARG A 91 6.71 -11.41 10.68
CA ARG A 91 7.01 -12.21 9.50
C ARG A 91 5.79 -12.19 8.60
N VAL A 92 5.99 -11.85 7.33
CA VAL A 92 4.92 -11.85 6.32
C VAL A 92 5.27 -12.94 5.33
N ASP A 93 4.48 -14.01 5.32
CA ASP A 93 4.61 -15.08 4.34
C ASP A 93 3.59 -14.84 3.22
N LEU A 94 4.09 -14.66 1.99
CA LEU A 94 3.24 -14.41 0.82
C LEU A 94 3.00 -15.71 0.04
N PRO A 95 1.78 -15.95 -0.47
CA PRO A 95 1.48 -17.13 -1.26
C PRO A 95 2.06 -17.00 -2.67
N GLU A 96 3.35 -17.27 -2.85
CA GLU A 96 4.03 -17.10 -4.14
C GLU A 96 3.48 -18.03 -5.24
N ARG A 97 3.07 -19.25 -4.88
CA ARG A 97 2.53 -20.23 -5.82
C ARG A 97 1.13 -19.78 -6.27
N GLY A 98 1.02 -19.43 -7.55
CA GLY A 98 -0.25 -19.02 -8.18
C GLY A 98 -0.57 -17.52 -8.07
N HIS A 99 0.18 -16.75 -7.27
CA HIS A 99 -0.08 -15.32 -7.06
C HIS A 99 1.18 -14.44 -7.11
N ALA A 100 2.16 -14.81 -7.95
CA ALA A 100 3.45 -14.12 -8.04
C ALA A 100 3.34 -12.59 -8.23
N GLU A 101 2.39 -12.11 -9.04
CA GLU A 101 2.21 -10.68 -9.28
C GLU A 101 1.65 -9.94 -8.04
N ALA A 102 0.72 -10.57 -7.32
CA ALA A 102 0.21 -10.04 -6.06
C ALA A 102 1.30 -10.03 -4.99
N SER A 103 2.11 -11.10 -4.89
CA SER A 103 3.26 -11.13 -3.97
C SER A 103 4.24 -10.00 -4.27
N ARG A 104 4.58 -9.76 -5.55
CA ARG A 104 5.44 -8.63 -5.96
C ARG A 104 4.86 -7.28 -5.58
N LEU A 105 3.55 -7.09 -5.79
CA LEU A 105 2.85 -5.87 -5.38
C LEU A 105 2.95 -5.67 -3.87
N LEU A 106 2.72 -6.71 -3.08
CA LEU A 106 2.77 -6.66 -1.62
C LEU A 106 4.18 -6.37 -1.10
N THR A 107 5.21 -7.02 -1.66
CA THR A 107 6.61 -6.72 -1.36
C THR A 107 6.92 -5.24 -1.61
N ARG A 108 6.47 -4.69 -2.74
CA ARG A 108 6.66 -3.27 -3.08
C ARG A 108 5.91 -2.34 -2.11
N LEU A 109 4.69 -2.69 -1.74
CA LEU A 109 3.91 -1.93 -0.75
C LEU A 109 4.54 -1.96 0.63
N LEU A 110 5.03 -3.11 1.10
CA LEU A 110 5.73 -3.25 2.37
C LEU A 110 6.98 -2.38 2.43
N LEU A 111 7.78 -2.40 1.36
CA LEU A 111 8.99 -1.58 1.26
C LEU A 111 8.66 -0.07 1.24
N ALA A 112 7.68 0.34 0.44
CA ALA A 112 7.22 1.73 0.40
C ALA A 112 6.68 2.19 1.75
N GLN A 113 5.79 1.41 2.38
CA GLN A 113 5.23 1.74 3.69
C GLN A 113 6.29 1.78 4.79
N PHE A 114 7.23 0.83 4.80
CA PHE A 114 8.34 0.83 5.76
C PHE A 114 9.16 2.10 5.64
N THR A 115 9.58 2.50 4.43
CA THR A 115 10.35 3.74 4.23
C THR A 115 9.56 4.98 4.64
N ALA A 116 8.26 5.05 4.32
CA ALA A 116 7.41 6.18 4.70
C ALA A 116 7.19 6.28 6.21
N ILE A 117 6.92 5.15 6.87
CA ILE A 117 6.64 5.10 8.32
C ILE A 117 7.92 5.39 9.10
N THR A 118 9.05 4.81 8.72
CA THR A 118 10.33 5.05 9.40
C THR A 118 10.78 6.50 9.27
N ALA A 119 10.58 7.12 8.10
CA ALA A 119 10.86 8.54 7.90
C ALA A 119 9.99 9.47 8.76
N ALA A 120 8.79 9.02 9.15
CA ALA A 120 7.87 9.77 10.00
C ALA A 120 8.01 9.46 11.50
N ARG A 121 8.96 8.58 11.90
CA ARG A 121 9.16 8.23 13.32
C ARG A 121 9.72 9.41 14.10
N THR A 122 9.10 9.69 15.24
CA THR A 122 9.62 10.63 16.24
C THR A 122 10.49 9.93 17.28
N ASP A 123 10.22 8.64 17.57
CA ASP A 123 11.03 7.81 18.46
C ASP A 123 11.91 6.84 17.66
N THR A 124 13.22 7.04 17.79
CA THR A 124 14.28 6.25 17.14
C THR A 124 15.16 5.50 18.13
N THR A 125 14.70 5.30 19.37
CA THR A 125 15.43 4.54 20.39
C THR A 125 15.64 3.08 19.97
N LEU A 126 14.61 2.46 19.39
CA LEU A 126 14.67 1.10 18.87
C LEU A 126 15.08 1.07 17.39
N PHE A 127 15.92 0.10 17.04
CA PHE A 127 16.28 -0.14 15.64
C PHE A 127 15.11 -0.80 14.90
N ALA A 128 14.76 -0.27 13.72
CA ALA A 128 13.76 -0.89 12.84
C ALA A 128 14.43 -1.48 11.60
N CYS A 129 14.11 -2.73 11.28
CA CYS A 129 14.69 -3.44 10.15
C CYS A 129 13.58 -4.03 9.27
N LEU A 130 13.72 -3.88 7.96
CA LEU A 130 12.97 -4.64 6.97
C LEU A 130 13.91 -5.62 6.26
N VAL A 131 13.52 -6.89 6.18
CA VAL A 131 14.24 -7.90 5.41
C VAL A 131 13.29 -8.41 4.33
N LEU A 132 13.70 -8.30 3.07
CA LEU A 132 13.00 -8.85 1.91
C LEU A 132 13.89 -9.90 1.25
N ASP A 133 13.35 -11.10 1.10
CA ASP A 133 13.99 -12.27 0.50
C ASP A 133 13.95 -12.28 -1.03
N ASP A 134 12.99 -11.59 -1.64
CA ASP A 134 13.01 -11.23 -3.06
C ASP A 134 12.53 -9.78 -3.25
N ALA A 135 13.46 -8.86 -3.50
CA ALA A 135 13.19 -7.45 -3.76
C ALA A 135 13.27 -7.07 -5.25
N THR A 136 13.50 -8.04 -6.14
CA THR A 136 13.83 -7.85 -7.57
C THR A 136 12.87 -6.90 -8.30
N HIS A 137 11.57 -6.95 -7.96
CA HIS A 137 10.54 -6.11 -8.59
C HIS A 137 9.97 -5.02 -7.67
N ALA A 138 10.53 -4.89 -6.47
CA ALA A 138 10.10 -3.92 -5.46
C ALA A 138 10.96 -2.66 -5.43
N VAL A 139 12.23 -2.75 -5.88
CA VAL A 139 13.16 -1.62 -5.88
C VAL A 139 12.81 -0.65 -7.00
N THR A 140 12.66 0.62 -6.64
CA THR A 140 12.49 1.74 -7.58
C THR A 140 13.49 2.85 -7.23
N ALA A 141 13.73 3.78 -8.14
CA ALA A 141 14.61 4.93 -7.87
C ALA A 141 14.15 5.75 -6.65
N GLU A 142 12.84 5.86 -6.43
CA GLU A 142 12.27 6.51 -5.26
C GLU A 142 12.57 5.71 -3.98
N THR A 143 12.40 4.40 -4.03
CA THR A 143 12.69 3.51 -2.90
C THR A 143 14.16 3.55 -2.51
N VAL A 144 15.09 3.58 -3.48
CA VAL A 144 16.53 3.74 -3.23
C VAL A 144 16.81 5.06 -2.49
N ARG A 145 16.18 6.17 -2.90
CA ARG A 145 16.29 7.45 -2.18
C ARG A 145 15.73 7.37 -0.76
N GLY A 146 14.62 6.65 -0.57
CA GLY A 146 14.04 6.39 0.75
C GLY A 146 14.99 5.61 1.66
N ILE A 147 15.62 4.55 1.14
CA ILE A 147 16.58 3.71 1.87
C ILE A 147 17.78 4.53 2.36
N ARG A 148 18.28 5.47 1.55
CA ARG A 148 19.39 6.36 1.96
C ARG A 148 19.07 7.18 3.22
N ARG A 149 17.79 7.45 3.50
CA ARG A 149 17.34 8.22 4.67
C ARG A 149 17.18 7.35 5.93
N LEU A 150 17.19 6.02 5.83
CA LEU A 150 16.96 5.13 6.97
C LEU A 150 18.03 5.28 8.06
N ARG A 151 19.27 5.57 7.67
CA ARG A 151 20.40 5.76 8.61
C ARG A 151 20.11 6.84 9.65
N SER A 152 19.48 7.95 9.27
CA SER A 152 19.22 9.06 10.18
C SER A 152 18.08 8.79 11.17
N VAL A 153 17.32 7.70 10.99
CA VAL A 153 16.16 7.36 11.83
C VAL A 153 16.32 6.00 12.53
N ASN A 154 17.58 5.58 12.76
CA ASN A 154 17.93 4.29 13.37
C ASN A 154 17.16 3.12 12.72
N ALA A 155 17.19 3.07 11.38
CA ALA A 155 16.54 2.04 10.60
C ALA A 155 17.46 1.49 9.50
N GLY A 156 17.15 0.29 9.02
CA GLY A 156 17.85 -0.35 7.92
C GLY A 156 16.95 -1.27 7.12
N ALA A 157 17.43 -1.66 5.94
CA ALA A 157 16.78 -2.66 5.11
C ALA A 157 17.81 -3.63 4.53
N VAL A 158 17.46 -4.91 4.47
CA VAL A 158 18.20 -5.95 3.77
C VAL A 158 17.34 -6.42 2.60
N LEU A 159 17.86 -6.27 1.39
CA LEU A 159 17.16 -6.59 0.16
C LEU A 159 17.93 -7.67 -0.59
N ALA A 160 17.35 -8.87 -0.69
CA ALA A 160 17.88 -9.89 -1.57
C ALA A 160 17.40 -9.63 -3.00
N LEU A 161 18.35 -9.61 -3.93
CA LEU A 161 18.14 -9.37 -5.35
C LEU A 161 18.74 -10.54 -6.13
N ARG A 162 18.19 -10.82 -7.30
CA ARG A 162 18.75 -11.85 -8.19
C ARG A 162 20.01 -11.37 -8.89
N THR A 163 20.03 -10.11 -9.31
CA THR A 163 21.16 -9.47 -9.98
C THR A 163 21.31 -8.02 -9.51
N VAL A 164 22.49 -7.43 -9.71
CA VAL A 164 22.70 -5.99 -9.44
C VAL A 164 21.96 -5.11 -10.45
N ASP A 165 21.72 -5.63 -11.65
CA ASP A 165 20.98 -4.94 -12.73
C ASP A 165 19.51 -4.69 -12.37
N ASP A 166 19.00 -5.37 -11.33
CA ASP A 166 17.65 -5.15 -10.79
C ASP A 166 17.55 -3.85 -9.94
N VAL A 167 18.66 -3.13 -9.73
CA VAL A 167 18.69 -1.82 -9.07
C VAL A 167 18.68 -0.70 -10.12
N PRO A 168 17.70 0.22 -10.08
CA PRO A 168 17.56 1.33 -11.03
C PRO A 168 18.47 2.52 -10.76
#